data_AF-A0A7K8NBM0-F1
#
_entry.id   AF-A0A7K8NBM0-F1
#
_cell.length_a   1.000
_cell.length_b   1.000
_cell.length_c   1.000
_cell.angle_alpha   90.00
_cell.angle_beta   90.00
_cell.angle_gamma   90.00
#
_symmetry.space_group_name_H-M   'P 1'
#
loop_
_entity.id
_entity.type
_entity.pdbx_description
1 polymer ?
#
loop_
_entity_poly.entity_id
_entity_poly.type
_entity_poly.pdbx_seq_one_letter_code
_entity_poly.pdbx_strand_id
1 'polypeptide(L)'
;YPTWKRTWLRQTREAQMKRFCKAQAIQRRLEEIEVTFQEVEKQGIKLEKFLREEEGTQGDLRTQWMNQLLRVVQKKNSLVSEESDLMIAVQELKLEEQQCQLDQQLRRYMNMEGKWPRVPGRGGDPAPACPAAPAPCAPAEALKTPEERAAEQEILAQLLDVVNKRNTLIHIQEEKRLSEL
;
A
#
# COMPACT_ATOMS: atom_id res chain seq x y z
N TYR A 1 34.67 -0.59 3.00
CA TYR A 1 33.25 -0.86 3.31
C TYR A 1 32.47 -0.95 2.02
N PRO A 2 31.66 -2.00 1.79
CA PRO A 2 31.02 -2.18 0.50
C PRO A 2 29.94 -1.12 0.25
N THR A 3 30.03 -0.46 -0.90
CA THR A 3 29.15 0.65 -1.33
C THR A 3 27.68 0.24 -1.45
N TRP A 4 27.41 -1.02 -1.79
CA TRP A 4 26.04 -1.55 -1.93
C TRP A 4 25.21 -1.48 -0.65
N LYS A 5 25.82 -1.64 0.54
CA LYS A 5 25.10 -1.51 1.83
C LYS A 5 24.57 -0.09 2.04
N ARG A 6 25.35 0.92 1.64
CA ARG A 6 24.95 2.33 1.73
C ARG A 6 23.85 2.67 0.72
N THR A 7 23.99 2.17 -0.51
CA THR A 7 22.98 2.33 -1.56
C THR A 7 21.65 1.68 -1.16
N TRP A 8 21.68 0.47 -0.59
CA TRP A 8 20.48 -0.24 -0.15
C TRP A 8 19.78 0.44 1.04
N LEU A 9 20.55 0.91 2.03
CA LEU A 9 19.99 1.66 3.16
C LEU A 9 19.34 2.98 2.70
N ARG A 10 19.96 3.67 1.73
CA ARG A 10 19.40 4.86 1.11
C ARG A 10 18.09 4.54 0.38
N GLN A 11 18.06 3.51 -0.45
CA GLN A 11 16.84 3.09 -1.17
C GLN A 11 15.72 2.71 -0.21
N THR A 12 16.02 2.02 0.89
CA THR A 12 15.02 1.65 1.91
C THR A 12 14.40 2.91 2.55
N ARG A 13 15.25 3.88 2.93
CA ARG A 13 14.79 5.17 3.48
C ARG A 13 13.97 5.96 2.48
N GLU A 14 14.39 6.02 1.22
CA GLU A 14 13.65 6.70 0.15
C GLU A 14 12.29 6.04 -0.09
N ALA A 15 12.21 4.70 -0.09
CA ALA A 15 10.95 3.98 -0.25
C ALA A 15 9.99 4.19 0.94
N GLN A 16 10.51 4.23 2.17
CA GLN A 16 9.72 4.57 3.35
C GLN A 16 9.22 6.01 3.29
N MET A 17 10.09 6.97 2.94
CA MET A 17 9.70 8.36 2.80
C MET A 17 8.63 8.56 1.73
N LYS A 18 8.75 7.89 0.57
CA LYS A 18 7.75 7.94 -0.49
C LYS A 18 6.37 7.44 -0.02
N ARG A 19 6.33 6.32 0.71
CA ARG A 19 5.10 5.79 1.30
C ARG A 19 4.49 6.74 2.32
N PHE A 20 5.31 7.31 3.19
CA PHE A 20 4.87 8.30 4.17
C PHE A 20 4.28 9.54 3.48
N CYS A 21 4.97 10.11 2.48
CA CYS A 21 4.47 11.26 1.73
C CYS A 21 3.16 10.94 0.99
N LYS A 22 3.04 9.74 0.39
CA LYS A 22 1.80 9.27 -0.26
C LYS A 22 0.65 9.21 0.75
N ALA A 23 0.89 8.64 1.94
CA ALA A 23 -0.10 8.59 3.02
C ALA A 23 -0.53 10.00 3.49
N GLN A 24 0.43 10.90 3.69
CA GLN A 24 0.16 12.27 4.10
C GLN A 24 -0.65 13.05 3.05
N ALA A 25 -0.34 12.86 1.76
CA ALA A 25 -1.07 13.49 0.67
C ALA A 25 -2.54 13.01 0.62
N ILE A 26 -2.76 11.70 0.79
CA ILE A 26 -4.12 11.12 0.85
C ILE A 26 -4.88 11.68 2.04
N GLN A 27 -4.27 11.70 3.23
CA GLN A 27 -4.89 12.21 4.44
C GLN A 27 -5.32 13.68 4.29
N ARG A 28 -4.42 14.54 3.78
CA ARG A 28 -4.75 15.93 3.50
C ARG A 28 -5.93 16.04 2.54
N ARG A 29 -5.94 15.22 1.48
CA ARG A 29 -7.02 15.29 0.48
C ARG A 29 -8.36 14.85 1.04
N LEU A 30 -8.39 13.82 1.90
CA LEU A 30 -9.60 13.41 2.61
C LEU A 30 -10.14 14.52 3.51
N GLU A 31 -9.27 15.21 4.25
CA GLU A 31 -9.66 16.36 5.08
C GLU A 31 -10.24 17.52 4.23
N GLU A 32 -9.63 17.82 3.08
CA GLU A 32 -10.17 18.79 2.13
C GLU A 32 -11.56 18.39 1.60
N ILE A 33 -11.75 17.11 1.28
CA ILE A 33 -13.04 16.57 0.87
C ILE A 33 -14.07 16.74 1.99
N GLU A 34 -13.73 16.38 3.22
CA GLU A 34 -14.64 16.52 4.37
C GLU A 34 -15.10 17.97 4.56
N VAL A 35 -14.18 18.93 4.55
CA VAL A 35 -14.52 20.36 4.67
C VAL A 35 -15.42 20.83 3.53
N THR A 36 -15.08 20.47 2.29
CA THR A 36 -15.90 20.87 1.13
C THR A 36 -17.26 20.19 1.11
N PHE A 37 -17.36 18.95 1.56
CA PHE A 37 -18.60 18.20 1.67
C PHE A 37 -19.55 18.86 2.67
N GLN A 38 -19.06 19.24 3.85
CA GLN A 38 -19.85 19.96 4.85
C GLN A 38 -20.41 21.30 4.32
N GLU A 39 -19.64 22.04 3.52
CA GLU A 39 -20.13 23.28 2.91
C GLU A 39 -21.22 23.03 1.88
N VAL A 40 -21.04 22.04 1.00
CA VAL A 40 -22.05 21.62 0.01
C VAL A 40 -23.33 21.15 0.70
N GLU A 41 -23.22 20.46 1.83
CA GLU A 41 -24.38 20.06 2.64
C GLU A 41 -25.14 21.24 3.24
N LYS A 42 -24.43 22.21 3.82
CA LYS A 42 -25.05 23.44 4.34
C LYS A 42 -25.79 24.20 3.25
N GLN A 43 -25.21 24.29 2.05
CA GLN A 43 -25.85 24.91 0.89
C GLN A 43 -27.10 24.13 0.45
N GLY A 44 -27.01 22.80 0.39
CA GLY A 44 -28.15 21.92 0.09
C GLY A 44 -29.31 22.10 1.05
N ILE A 45 -29.04 22.10 2.36
CA ILE A 45 -30.07 22.30 3.40
C ILE A 45 -30.76 23.67 3.24
N LYS A 46 -30.00 24.73 2.96
CA LYS A 46 -30.59 26.06 2.72
C LYS A 46 -31.50 26.06 1.49
N LEU A 47 -31.05 25.47 0.39
CA LEU A 47 -31.84 25.36 -0.85
C LEU A 47 -33.13 24.56 -0.65
N GLU A 48 -33.06 23.45 0.07
CA GLU A 48 -34.23 22.64 0.38
C GLU A 48 -35.26 23.40 1.23
N LYS A 49 -34.81 24.22 2.19
CA LYS A 49 -35.70 25.08 2.98
C LYS A 49 -36.42 26.10 2.10
N PHE A 50 -35.68 26.82 1.25
CA PHE A 50 -36.29 27.78 0.33
C PHE A 50 -37.32 27.13 -0.61
N LEU A 51 -37.00 25.95 -1.17
CA LEU A 51 -37.92 25.20 -2.03
C LEU A 51 -39.21 24.74 -1.32
N ARG A 52 -39.18 24.56 0.00
CA ARG A 52 -40.35 24.17 0.82
C ARG A 52 -41.17 25.37 1.28
N GLU A 53 -40.51 26.50 1.55
CA GLU A 53 -41.15 27.72 2.05
C GLU A 53 -41.79 28.55 0.92
N GLU A 54 -41.35 28.40 -0.33
CA GLU A 54 -41.97 29.04 -1.49
C GLU A 54 -43.23 28.31 -2.00
N GLU A 55 -44.32 28.41 -1.24
CA GLU A 55 -45.66 28.17 -1.77
C GLU A 55 -46.16 29.41 -2.53
N GLY A 56 -45.82 29.50 -3.83
CA GLY A 56 -46.40 30.53 -4.73
C GLY A 56 -45.49 31.10 -5.81
N THR A 57 -44.22 30.69 -5.88
CA THR A 57 -43.22 31.34 -6.74
C THR A 57 -43.26 30.88 -8.20
N GLN A 58 -43.07 31.85 -9.10
CA GLN A 58 -42.96 31.73 -10.56
C GLN A 58 -42.08 30.54 -10.98
N GLY A 59 -42.58 29.71 -11.91
CA GLY A 59 -41.94 28.46 -12.33
C GLY A 59 -40.46 28.59 -12.74
N ASP A 60 -40.03 29.77 -13.20
CA ASP A 60 -38.64 30.05 -13.57
C ASP A 60 -37.67 30.03 -12.37
N LEU A 61 -38.05 30.63 -11.24
CA LEU A 61 -37.25 30.63 -10.00
C LEU A 61 -37.14 29.21 -9.42
N ARG A 62 -38.26 28.48 -9.42
CA ARG A 62 -38.28 27.07 -9.01
C ARG A 62 -37.36 26.22 -9.90
N THR A 63 -37.36 26.45 -11.21
CA THR A 63 -36.45 25.79 -12.15
C THR A 63 -34.99 26.15 -11.87
N GLN A 64 -34.70 27.41 -11.56
CA GLN A 64 -33.35 27.84 -11.18
C GLN A 64 -32.86 27.14 -9.91
N TRP A 65 -33.72 26.99 -8.91
CA TRP A 65 -33.37 26.32 -7.64
C TRP A 65 -33.23 24.81 -7.80
N MET A 66 -34.07 24.17 -8.61
CA MET A 66 -33.90 22.76 -8.97
C MET A 66 -32.56 22.51 -9.66
N ASN A 67 -32.14 23.42 -10.57
CA ASN A 67 -30.81 23.34 -11.18
C ASN A 67 -29.67 23.55 -10.16
N GLN A 68 -29.86 24.40 -9.15
CA GLN A 68 -28.89 24.53 -8.04
C GLN A 68 -28.82 23.26 -7.20
N LEU A 69 -29.96 22.64 -6.88
CA LEU A 69 -30.02 21.37 -6.14
C LEU A 69 -29.32 20.25 -6.92
N LEU A 70 -29.54 20.16 -8.23
CA LEU A 70 -28.85 19.20 -9.08
C LEU A 70 -27.33 19.38 -9.03
N ARG A 71 -26.84 20.63 -9.07
CA ARG A 71 -25.39 20.91 -8.91
C ARG A 71 -24.85 20.48 -7.56
N VAL A 72 -25.59 20.71 -6.48
CA VAL A 72 -25.23 20.26 -5.13
C VAL A 72 -25.11 18.74 -5.11
N VAL A 73 -26.10 18.01 -5.62
CA VAL A 73 -26.10 16.54 -5.68
C VAL A 73 -24.93 16.03 -6.52
N GLN A 74 -24.73 16.58 -7.71
CA GLN A 74 -23.60 16.22 -8.58
C GLN A 74 -22.25 16.46 -7.88
N LYS A 75 -22.11 17.58 -7.17
CA LYS A 75 -20.89 17.87 -6.43
C LYS A 75 -20.67 16.90 -5.26
N LYS A 76 -21.72 16.56 -4.49
CA LYS A 76 -21.64 15.53 -3.44
C LYS A 76 -21.21 14.18 -4.01
N ASN A 77 -21.83 13.74 -5.11
CA ASN A 77 -21.49 12.48 -5.76
C ASN A 77 -20.03 12.45 -6.23
N SER A 78 -19.54 13.55 -6.81
CA SER A 78 -18.13 13.67 -7.20
C SER A 78 -17.19 13.59 -6.01
N LEU A 79 -17.50 14.25 -4.89
CA LEU A 79 -16.68 14.20 -3.67
C LEU A 79 -16.67 12.79 -3.06
N VAL A 80 -17.82 12.11 -3.01
CA VAL A 80 -17.94 10.74 -2.50
C VAL A 80 -17.20 9.75 -3.40
N SER A 81 -17.29 9.91 -4.73
CA SER A 81 -16.51 9.07 -5.65
C SER A 81 -15.00 9.28 -5.42
N GLU A 82 -14.53 10.52 -5.31
CA GLU A 82 -13.12 10.80 -5.01
C GLU A 82 -12.68 10.25 -3.64
N GLU A 83 -13.51 10.39 -2.60
CA GLU A 83 -13.26 9.83 -1.28
C GLU A 83 -13.09 8.30 -1.34
N SER A 84 -13.98 7.61 -2.07
CA SER A 84 -13.87 6.16 -2.22
C SER A 84 -12.57 5.72 -2.92
N ASP A 85 -12.10 6.47 -3.93
CA ASP A 85 -10.82 6.19 -4.59
C ASP A 85 -9.64 6.37 -3.62
N LEU A 86 -9.67 7.43 -2.82
CA LEU A 86 -8.67 7.65 -1.78
C LEU A 86 -8.70 6.57 -0.71
N MET A 87 -9.87 6.06 -0.32
CA MET A 87 -10.00 4.95 0.62
C MET A 87 -9.41 3.65 0.08
N ILE A 88 -9.54 3.39 -1.22
CA ILE A 88 -8.83 2.26 -1.86
C ILE A 88 -7.32 2.49 -1.82
N ALA A 89 -6.85 3.70 -2.12
CA ALA A 89 -5.42 4.04 -2.02
C ALA A 89 -4.86 3.90 -0.58
N VAL A 90 -5.66 4.17 0.45
CA VAL A 90 -5.31 3.89 1.86
C VAL A 90 -5.15 2.39 2.09
N GLN A 91 -6.05 1.56 1.56
CA GLN A 91 -5.96 0.11 1.71
C GLN A 91 -4.75 -0.46 0.96
N GLU A 92 -4.49 0.01 -0.26
CA GLU A 92 -3.28 -0.34 -1.02
C GLU A 92 -2.01 0.00 -0.24
N LEU A 93 -1.91 1.20 0.34
CA LEU A 93 -0.77 1.61 1.16
C LEU A 93 -0.55 0.70 2.39
N LYS A 94 -1.64 0.27 3.05
CA LYS A 94 -1.56 -0.68 4.16
C LYS A 94 -0.98 -2.03 3.69
N LEU A 95 -1.40 -2.50 2.52
CA LEU A 95 -0.91 -3.74 1.93
C LEU A 95 0.55 -3.61 1.46
N GLU A 96 0.96 -2.47 0.89
CA GLU A 96 2.37 -2.17 0.57
C GLU A 96 3.26 -2.19 1.82
N GLU A 97 2.79 -1.64 2.93
CA GLU A 97 3.52 -1.63 4.20
C GLU A 97 3.64 -3.04 4.80
N GLN A 98 2.54 -3.80 4.82
CA GLN A 98 2.54 -5.21 5.22
C GLN A 98 3.50 -6.04 4.37
N GLN A 99 3.42 -5.91 3.04
CA GLN A 99 4.35 -6.59 2.14
C GLN A 99 5.80 -6.24 2.47
N CYS A 100 6.11 -4.96 2.69
CA CYS A 100 7.47 -4.55 3.00
C CYS A 100 7.99 -5.12 4.31
N GLN A 101 7.13 -5.23 5.34
CA GLN A 101 7.49 -5.84 6.62
C GLN A 101 7.75 -7.33 6.47
N LEU A 102 6.90 -8.05 5.73
CA LEU A 102 7.06 -9.48 5.43
C LEU A 102 8.33 -9.74 4.60
N ASP A 103 8.60 -8.93 3.58
CA ASP A 103 9.83 -9.01 2.77
C ASP A 103 11.08 -8.78 3.63
N GLN A 104 11.03 -7.85 4.59
CA GLN A 104 12.13 -7.63 5.51
C GLN A 104 12.35 -8.82 6.44
N GLN A 105 11.27 -9.43 6.94
CA GLN A 105 11.36 -10.64 7.76
C GLN A 105 11.95 -11.80 6.97
N LEU A 106 11.45 -12.06 5.75
CA LEU A 106 11.98 -13.11 4.87
C LEU A 106 13.47 -12.88 4.55
N ARG A 107 13.87 -11.65 4.24
CA ARG A 107 15.28 -11.30 4.04
C ARG A 107 16.15 -11.53 5.28
N ARG A 108 15.61 -11.39 6.50
CA ARG A 108 16.36 -11.69 7.73
C ARG A 108 16.60 -13.19 7.85
N TYR A 109 15.59 -14.02 7.59
CA TYR A 109 15.73 -15.48 7.59
C TYR A 109 16.71 -15.97 6.51
N MET A 110 16.59 -15.46 5.28
CA MET A 110 17.52 -15.79 4.20
C MET A 110 18.96 -15.29 4.44
N ASN A 111 19.16 -14.15 5.12
CA ASN A 111 20.50 -13.65 5.47
C ASN A 111 21.12 -14.30 6.73
N MET A 112 20.37 -15.08 7.51
CA MET A 112 20.92 -15.88 8.62
C MET A 112 21.63 -17.16 8.14
N GLU A 113 21.57 -17.48 6.85
CA GLU A 113 22.37 -18.52 6.18
C GLU A 113 23.84 -18.11 5.93
N GLY A 114 24.31 -17.06 6.60
CA GLY A 114 25.69 -16.55 6.55
C GLY A 114 26.58 -16.95 7.72
N LYS A 115 26.21 -17.95 8.54
CA LYS A 115 27.15 -18.55 9.53
C LYS A 115 28.18 -19.41 8.81
N TRP A 116 29.05 -18.78 8.02
CA TRP A 116 30.30 -19.40 7.64
C TRP A 116 31.15 -19.54 8.91
N PRO A 117 31.60 -20.75 9.32
CA PRO A 117 32.71 -20.82 10.24
C PRO A 117 33.86 -20.07 9.59
N ARG A 118 34.30 -18.98 10.23
CA ARG A 118 35.46 -18.22 9.80
C ARG A 118 36.64 -19.20 9.82
N VAL A 119 37.07 -19.69 8.67
CA VAL A 119 38.23 -20.58 8.61
C VAL A 119 39.45 -19.75 9.04
N PRO A 120 40.11 -20.05 10.18
CA PRO A 120 41.29 -19.31 10.57
C PRO A 120 42.45 -19.81 9.70
N GLY A 121 43.15 -18.88 9.05
CA GLY A 121 44.47 -19.14 8.48
C GLY A 121 44.50 -19.26 6.96
N ARG A 122 44.95 -18.19 6.31
CA ARG A 122 45.73 -18.29 5.07
C ARG A 122 46.79 -17.19 5.07
N GLY A 123 47.73 -17.30 6.02
CA GLY A 123 49.09 -16.82 5.83
C GLY A 123 49.80 -17.82 4.92
N GLY A 124 50.57 -17.31 3.96
CA GLY A 124 51.05 -18.07 2.81
C GLY A 124 51.90 -19.28 3.19
N ASP A 125 51.55 -20.43 2.58
CA ASP A 125 52.45 -21.49 2.14
C ASP A 125 51.72 -22.32 1.07
N PRO A 126 52.39 -22.77 -0.01
CA PRO A 126 51.77 -23.62 -1.02
C PRO A 126 51.66 -25.06 -0.48
N ALA A 127 50.42 -25.55 -0.29
CA ALA A 127 50.17 -26.92 0.13
C ALA A 127 50.32 -27.91 -1.05
N PRO A 128 50.87 -29.12 -0.83
CA PRO A 128 51.01 -30.15 -1.85
C PRO A 128 49.65 -30.75 -2.22
N ALA A 129 49.56 -31.27 -3.44
CA ALA A 129 48.37 -31.90 -4.00
C ALA A 129 47.81 -32.97 -3.06
N CYS A 130 46.63 -32.72 -2.47
CA CYS A 130 45.86 -33.72 -1.73
C CYS A 130 44.88 -34.42 -2.68
N PRO A 131 44.82 -35.76 -2.65
CA PRO A 131 43.86 -36.55 -3.42
C PRO A 131 42.48 -36.57 -2.73
N ALA A 132 41.43 -36.74 -3.53
CA ALA A 132 40.03 -36.93 -3.17
C ALA A 132 39.35 -35.75 -2.42
N ALA A 133 38.57 -34.98 -3.18
CA ALA A 133 37.66 -33.98 -2.66
C ALA A 133 36.61 -34.61 -1.72
N PRO A 134 36.33 -34.03 -0.54
CA PRO A 134 35.14 -34.41 0.22
C PRO A 134 33.87 -33.97 -0.54
N ALA A 135 32.82 -34.78 -0.40
CA ALA A 135 31.49 -34.68 -0.99
C ALA A 135 30.91 -33.24 -1.05
N PRO A 136 29.99 -32.95 -1.99
CA PRO A 136 29.42 -31.62 -2.12
C PRO A 136 28.74 -31.23 -0.81
N CYS A 137 29.15 -30.08 -0.26
CA CYS A 137 28.52 -29.44 0.88
C CYS A 137 27.00 -29.44 0.68
N ALA A 138 26.25 -29.95 1.67
CA ALA A 138 24.79 -29.95 1.62
C ALA A 138 24.27 -28.53 1.28
N PRO A 139 23.23 -28.40 0.43
CA PRO A 139 22.67 -27.11 0.07
C PRO A 139 22.27 -26.35 1.34
N ALA A 140 22.48 -25.03 1.38
CA ALA A 140 22.30 -24.18 2.57
C ALA A 140 20.94 -24.36 3.28
N GLU A 141 19.89 -24.75 2.53
CA GLU A 141 18.57 -25.10 3.06
C GLU A 141 18.56 -26.27 4.05
N ALA A 142 19.53 -27.19 3.96
CA ALA A 142 19.61 -28.38 4.82
C ALA A 142 20.02 -28.06 6.27
N LEU A 143 20.51 -26.84 6.54
CA LEU A 143 20.94 -26.37 7.86
C LEU A 143 19.86 -25.57 8.60
N LYS A 144 18.75 -25.22 7.94
CA LYS A 144 17.63 -24.52 8.57
C LYS A 144 16.88 -25.43 9.54
N THR A 145 16.66 -24.92 10.75
CA THR A 145 15.82 -25.59 11.74
C THR A 145 14.40 -25.78 11.19
N PRO A 146 13.67 -26.82 11.63
CA PRO A 146 12.27 -26.99 11.22
C PRO A 146 11.40 -25.78 11.59
N GLU A 147 11.72 -25.11 12.69
CA GLU A 147 11.05 -23.87 13.13
C GLU A 147 11.30 -22.70 12.16
N GLU A 148 12.54 -22.50 11.70
CA GLU A 148 12.85 -21.47 10.70
C GLU A 148 12.16 -21.76 9.36
N ARG A 149 12.10 -23.03 8.93
CA ARG A 149 11.37 -23.42 7.72
C ARG A 149 9.87 -23.18 7.84
N ALA A 150 9.28 -23.49 8.99
CA ALA A 150 7.87 -23.21 9.24
C ALA A 150 7.58 -21.69 9.26
N ALA A 151 8.45 -20.90 9.88
CA ALA A 151 8.32 -19.43 9.90
C ALA A 151 8.45 -18.82 8.50
N GLU A 152 9.38 -19.31 7.66
CA GLU A 152 9.49 -18.88 6.26
C GLU A 152 8.23 -19.21 5.46
N GLN A 153 7.70 -20.42 5.60
CA GLN A 153 6.45 -20.83 4.93
C GLN A 153 5.27 -19.96 5.35
N GLU A 154 5.16 -19.62 6.64
CA GLU A 154 4.13 -18.73 7.16
C GLU A 154 4.24 -17.32 6.55
N ILE A 155 5.45 -16.75 6.47
CA ILE A 155 5.66 -15.43 5.85
C ILE A 155 5.27 -15.44 4.37
N LEU A 156 5.61 -16.51 3.64
CA LEU A 156 5.23 -16.67 2.24
C LEU A 156 3.70 -16.79 2.08
N ALA A 157 3.01 -17.50 2.97
CA ALA A 157 1.56 -17.59 2.97
C ALA A 157 0.91 -16.21 3.21
N GLN A 158 1.43 -15.43 4.16
CA GLN A 158 0.97 -14.06 4.40
C GLN A 158 1.23 -13.13 3.22
N LEU A 159 2.37 -13.28 2.52
CA LEU A 159 2.65 -12.52 1.30
C LEU A 159 1.64 -12.82 0.18
N LEU A 160 1.26 -14.09 0.00
CA LEU A 160 0.24 -14.50 -0.96
C LEU A 160 -1.13 -13.89 -0.62
N ASP A 161 -1.50 -13.87 0.67
CA ASP A 161 -2.72 -13.20 1.12
C ASP A 161 -2.71 -11.69 0.80
N VAL A 162 -1.58 -11.00 1.01
CA VAL A 162 -1.44 -9.58 0.64
C VAL A 162 -1.56 -9.35 -0.88
N VAL A 163 -1.07 -10.28 -1.71
CA VAL A 163 -1.25 -10.23 -3.17
C VAL A 163 -2.72 -10.45 -3.55
N ASN A 164 -3.38 -11.45 -2.95
CA ASN A 164 -4.79 -11.71 -3.19
C ASN A 164 -5.66 -10.52 -2.80
N LYS A 165 -5.41 -9.90 -1.64
CA LYS A 165 -6.09 -8.68 -1.20
C LYS A 165 -5.91 -7.54 -2.22
N ARG A 166 -4.70 -7.30 -2.73
CA ARG A 166 -4.48 -6.30 -3.79
C ARG A 166 -5.27 -6.61 -5.06
N ASN A 167 -5.33 -7.87 -5.48
CA ASN A 167 -6.14 -8.27 -6.63
C ASN A 167 -7.63 -7.96 -6.41
N THR A 168 -8.15 -8.15 -5.19
CA THR A 168 -9.55 -7.76 -4.89
C THR A 168 -9.77 -6.25 -5.01
N LEU A 169 -8.82 -5.41 -4.60
CA LEU A 169 -8.92 -3.96 -4.76
C LEU A 169 -8.92 -3.54 -6.24
N ILE A 170 -8.08 -4.18 -7.06
CA ILE A 170 -8.06 -3.95 -8.50
C ILE A 170 -9.43 -4.28 -9.12
N HIS A 171 -10.04 -5.39 -8.71
CA HIS A 171 -11.39 -5.74 -9.18
C HIS A 171 -12.43 -4.70 -8.77
N ILE A 172 -12.41 -4.24 -7.52
CA ILE A 172 -13.33 -3.19 -7.04
C ILE A 172 -13.17 -1.90 -7.86
N GLN A 173 -11.93 -1.47 -8.13
CA GLN A 173 -11.66 -0.29 -8.96
C GLN A 173 -12.18 -0.46 -10.40
N GLU A 174 -12.00 -1.65 -10.98
CA GLU A 174 -12.47 -1.94 -12.33
C GLU A 174 -14.00 -1.99 -12.42
N GLU A 175 -14.66 -2.63 -11.44
CA GLU A 175 -16.13 -2.63 -11.35
C GLU A 175 -16.68 -1.21 -11.20
N LYS A 176 -16.06 -0.39 -10.35
CA LYS A 176 -16.41 1.02 -10.20
C LYS A 176 -16.25 1.78 -11.52
N ARG A 177 -15.10 1.61 -12.21
CA ARG A 177 -14.83 2.23 -13.51
C ARG A 177 -15.86 1.84 -14.57
N LEU A 178 -16.30 0.58 -14.58
CA LEU A 178 -17.34 0.09 -15.49
C LEU A 178 -18.74 0.63 -15.15
N SER A 179 -19.03 0.85 -13.87
CA SER A 179 -20.32 1.41 -13.43
C SER A 179 -20.50 2.90 -13.75
N GLU A 180 -19.41 3.61 -14.02
CA GLU A 180 -19.39 5.04 -14.37
C GLU A 180 -19.43 5.30 -15.89
N LEU A 181 -19.43 4.25 -16.73
CA LEU A 181 -19.59 4.30 -18.20
C LEU A 181 -21.05 4.23 -18.64
#